data_AF-A0A2E0Z3H7-F1
#
_entry.id   AF-A0A2E0Z3H7-F1
#
_cell.length_a   1.000
_cell.length_b   1.000
_cell.length_c   1.000
_cell.angle_alpha   90.00
_cell.angle_beta   90.00
_cell.angle_gamma   90.00
#
_symmetry.space_group_name_H-M   'P 1'
#
loop_
_entity.id
_entity.type
_entity.pdbx_description
1 polymer ?
#
loop_
_entity_poly.entity_id
_entity_poly.type
_entity_poly.pdbx_seq_one_letter_code
_entity_poly.pdbx_strand_id
1 'polypeptide(L)'
;MCMDEFTARLKKADDLAELHQRVGFTLWQLQTLEEVAAQYFVLSTQATNGMGKMAGNALLSKARKSTFGGTIAKMAKSGVLDEKLHSKLLEILDQRNWLVHRSLNDSYYALQDYGALLKLVTRIENIAREAMVLMKNIASLAEVFVKDRGISSMEIDRMTKELLDEWATSDAY
;
A
#
# COMPACT_ATOMS: atom_id res chain seq x y z
N MET A 1 23.48 -38.28 8.94
CA MET A 1 22.49 -37.23 9.18
C MET A 1 21.43 -37.83 10.07
N CYS A 2 21.31 -37.36 11.32
CA CYS A 2 20.30 -37.86 12.25
C CYS A 2 18.91 -37.33 11.85
N MET A 3 17.83 -38.06 12.15
CA MET A 3 16.45 -37.60 11.90
C MET A 3 16.17 -36.22 12.50
N ASP A 4 16.76 -35.91 13.66
CA ASP A 4 16.59 -34.62 14.34
C ASP A 4 17.18 -33.45 13.56
N GLU A 5 18.30 -33.67 12.87
CA GLU A 5 18.97 -32.66 12.05
C GLU A 5 18.15 -32.34 10.79
N PHE A 6 17.51 -33.36 10.22
CA PHE A 6 16.62 -33.20 9.08
C PHE A 6 15.34 -32.42 9.45
N THR A 7 14.71 -32.78 10.57
CA THR A 7 13.52 -32.07 11.10
C THR A 7 13.84 -30.60 11.41
N ALA A 8 14.99 -30.31 12.01
CA ALA A 8 15.41 -28.94 12.30
C ALA A 8 15.62 -28.10 11.01
N ARG A 9 16.15 -28.72 9.95
CA ARG A 9 16.31 -28.05 8.65
C ARG A 9 14.98 -27.78 7.95
N LEU A 10 14.04 -28.72 8.02
CA LEU A 10 12.69 -28.54 7.47
C LEU A 10 11.98 -27.36 8.14
N LYS A 11 11.97 -27.33 9.48
CA LYS A 11 11.36 -26.22 10.22
C LYS A 11 11.93 -24.85 9.83
N LYS A 12 13.26 -24.73 9.71
CA LYS A 12 13.90 -23.49 9.27
C LYS A 12 13.49 -23.09 7.85
N ALA A 13 13.26 -24.06 6.96
CA ALA A 13 12.80 -23.79 5.61
C ALA A 13 11.35 -23.25 5.62
N ASP A 14 10.49 -23.82 6.46
CA ASP A 14 9.10 -23.36 6.64
C ASP A 14 9.07 -21.94 7.22
N ASP A 15 9.82 -21.67 8.29
CA ASP A 15 9.95 -20.34 8.91
C ASP A 15 10.43 -19.30 7.88
N LEU A 16 11.39 -19.68 7.03
CA LEU A 16 11.91 -18.82 5.97
C LEU A 16 10.87 -18.55 4.88
N ALA A 17 10.13 -19.57 4.46
CA ALA A 17 9.07 -19.44 3.46
C ALA A 17 7.97 -18.50 3.96
N GLU A 18 7.53 -18.66 5.21
CA GLU A 18 6.54 -17.79 5.83
C GLU A 18 7.02 -16.34 5.90
N LEU A 19 8.28 -16.11 6.31
CA LEU A 19 8.86 -14.77 6.33
C LEU A 19 8.83 -14.10 4.94
N HIS A 20 9.22 -14.82 3.89
CA HIS A 20 9.20 -14.30 2.53
C HIS A 20 7.79 -14.01 2.03
N GLN A 21 6.81 -14.87 2.34
CA GLN A 21 5.40 -14.62 2.00
C GLN A 21 4.91 -13.32 2.66
N ARG A 22 5.25 -13.11 3.93
CA ARG A 22 4.88 -11.90 4.68
C ARG A 22 5.54 -10.65 4.12
N VAL A 23 6.82 -10.73 3.75
CA VAL A 23 7.52 -9.63 3.06
C VAL A 23 6.83 -9.30 1.74
N GLY A 24 6.53 -10.32 0.92
CA GLY A 24 5.85 -10.14 -0.36
C GLY A 24 4.46 -9.48 -0.20
N PHE A 25 3.65 -9.98 0.72
CA PHE A 25 2.35 -9.40 1.05
C PHE A 25 2.47 -7.94 1.51
N THR A 26 3.42 -7.65 2.40
CA THR A 26 3.64 -6.29 2.91
C THR A 26 4.08 -5.34 1.81
N LEU A 27 4.95 -5.81 0.91
CA LEU A 27 5.40 -5.02 -0.24
C LEU A 27 4.24 -4.69 -1.18
N TRP A 28 3.34 -5.65 -1.41
CA TRP A 28 2.13 -5.43 -2.19
C TRP A 28 1.23 -4.37 -1.54
N GLN A 29 0.95 -4.49 -0.24
CA GLN A 29 0.14 -3.49 0.49
C GLN A 29 0.75 -2.08 0.40
N LEU A 30 2.07 -1.97 0.50
CA LEU A 30 2.78 -0.69 0.34
C LEU A 30 2.60 -0.15 -1.08
N GLN A 31 2.81 -0.96 -2.12
CA GLN A 31 2.62 -0.53 -3.51
C GLN A 31 1.19 -0.07 -3.79
N THR A 32 0.18 -0.76 -3.25
CA THR A 32 -1.22 -0.33 -3.35
C THR A 32 -1.44 1.01 -2.64
N LEU A 33 -0.82 1.24 -1.47
CA LEU A 33 -0.86 2.55 -0.82
C LEU A 33 -0.22 3.65 -1.67
N GLU A 34 0.93 3.39 -2.29
CA GLU A 34 1.60 4.33 -3.20
C GLU A 34 0.65 4.74 -4.35
N GLU A 35 -0.06 3.76 -4.90
CA GLU A 35 -1.05 3.97 -5.96
C GLU A 35 -2.26 4.77 -5.49
N VAL A 36 -2.87 4.40 -4.36
CA VAL A 36 -4.03 5.10 -3.78
C VAL A 36 -3.70 6.56 -3.47
N ALA A 37 -2.50 6.83 -2.93
CA ALA A 37 -2.03 8.19 -2.71
C ALA A 37 -1.88 8.99 -4.02
N ALA A 38 -1.33 8.37 -5.08
CA ALA A 38 -1.21 9.00 -6.39
C ALA A 38 -2.58 9.29 -7.03
N GLN A 39 -3.54 8.35 -6.91
CA GLN A 39 -4.90 8.53 -7.38
C GLN A 39 -5.60 9.69 -6.65
N TYR A 40 -5.51 9.73 -5.32
CA TYR A 40 -6.09 10.82 -4.55
C TYR A 40 -5.42 12.17 -4.86
N PHE A 41 -4.11 12.22 -5.06
CA PHE A 41 -3.43 13.44 -5.50
C PHE A 41 -3.99 13.97 -6.83
N VAL A 42 -4.14 13.10 -7.84
CA VAL A 42 -4.69 13.50 -9.14
C VAL A 42 -6.14 13.97 -8.99
N LEU A 43 -6.96 13.20 -8.27
CA LEU A 43 -8.35 13.54 -8.02
C LEU A 43 -8.48 14.91 -7.34
N SER A 44 -7.66 15.16 -6.32
CA SER A 44 -7.76 16.34 -5.46
C SER A 44 -7.19 17.62 -6.06
N THR A 45 -6.24 17.51 -6.99
CA THR A 45 -5.45 18.67 -7.46
C THR A 45 -5.49 18.92 -8.96
N GLN A 46 -5.85 17.92 -9.77
CA GLN A 46 -5.74 18.00 -11.22
C GLN A 46 -7.03 17.63 -11.95
N ALA A 47 -7.86 16.75 -11.37
CA ALA A 47 -9.11 16.35 -11.98
C ALA A 47 -10.14 17.50 -11.96
N THR A 48 -10.94 17.58 -13.02
CA THR A 48 -12.02 18.55 -13.18
C THR A 48 -13.29 17.83 -13.63
N ASN A 49 -14.45 18.40 -13.27
CA ASN A 49 -15.73 17.84 -13.68
C ASN A 49 -15.82 17.80 -15.21
N GLY A 50 -16.22 16.66 -15.77
CA GLY A 50 -16.34 16.46 -17.22
C GLY A 50 -15.02 16.19 -17.96
N MET A 51 -13.88 16.03 -17.26
CA MET A 51 -12.58 15.74 -17.87
C MET A 51 -12.56 14.48 -18.77
N GLY A 52 -13.42 13.51 -18.46
CA GLY A 52 -13.48 12.24 -19.19
C GLY A 52 -12.36 11.26 -18.83
N LYS A 53 -12.62 9.96 -19.05
CA LYS A 53 -11.76 8.84 -18.62
C LYS A 53 -10.34 8.91 -19.23
N MET A 54 -10.23 9.26 -20.51
CA MET A 54 -8.95 9.27 -21.23
C MET A 54 -7.97 10.32 -20.66
N ALA A 55 -8.43 11.56 -20.45
CA ALA A 55 -7.60 12.62 -19.88
C ALA A 55 -7.26 12.34 -18.40
N GLY A 56 -8.21 11.83 -17.61
CA GLY A 56 -7.96 11.40 -16.24
C GLY A 56 -6.90 10.30 -16.15
N ASN A 57 -6.98 9.28 -17.02
CA ASN A 57 -5.99 8.19 -17.07
C ASN A 57 -4.59 8.68 -17.44
N ALA A 58 -4.47 9.70 -18.30
CA ALA A 58 -3.18 10.30 -18.63
C ALA A 58 -2.54 10.97 -17.41
N LEU A 59 -3.32 11.67 -16.58
CA LEU A 59 -2.85 12.26 -15.33
C LEU A 59 -2.42 11.19 -14.32
N LEU A 60 -3.21 10.12 -14.16
CA LEU A 60 -2.87 8.99 -13.30
C LEU A 60 -1.58 8.31 -13.73
N SER A 61 -1.42 8.03 -15.03
CA SER A 61 -0.19 7.44 -15.58
C SER A 61 1.03 8.31 -15.30
N LYS A 62 0.90 9.63 -15.40
CA LYS A 62 1.97 10.58 -15.04
C LYS A 62 2.25 10.59 -13.53
N ALA A 63 1.22 10.56 -12.69
CA ALA A 63 1.37 10.55 -11.24
C ALA A 63 2.10 9.30 -10.75
N ARG A 64 1.75 8.11 -11.29
CA ARG A 64 2.36 6.81 -10.99
C ARG A 64 3.86 6.71 -11.30
N LYS A 65 4.41 7.61 -12.12
CA LYS A 65 5.87 7.70 -12.37
C LYS A 65 6.64 8.36 -11.22
N SER A 66 5.95 8.98 -10.27
CA SER A 66 6.58 9.58 -9.09
C SER A 66 6.91 8.49 -8.08
N THR A 67 8.03 8.62 -7.38
CA THR A 67 8.28 7.80 -6.18
C THR A 67 7.25 8.14 -5.10
N PHE A 68 7.02 7.22 -4.16
CA PHE A 68 6.09 7.47 -3.07
C PHE A 68 6.38 8.77 -2.30
N GLY A 69 7.64 8.97 -1.92
CA GLY A 69 8.07 10.23 -1.28
C GLY A 69 7.84 11.46 -2.16
N GLY A 70 8.01 11.33 -3.48
CA GLY A 70 7.69 12.40 -4.43
C GLY A 70 6.19 12.72 -4.48
N THR A 71 5.33 11.71 -4.39
CA THR A 71 3.87 11.88 -4.29
C THR A 71 3.48 12.58 -2.99
N ILE A 72 4.02 12.12 -1.85
CA ILE A 72 3.77 12.75 -0.53
C ILE A 72 4.16 14.22 -0.56
N ALA A 73 5.35 14.55 -1.08
CA ALA A 73 5.82 15.93 -1.18
C ALA A 73 4.90 16.81 -2.04
N LYS A 74 4.38 16.28 -3.16
CA LYS A 74 3.42 17.01 -4.01
C LYS A 74 2.10 17.26 -3.31
N MET A 75 1.58 16.26 -2.60
CA MET A 75 0.33 16.37 -1.84
C MET A 75 0.44 17.37 -0.68
N ALA A 76 1.57 17.35 0.04
CA ALA A 76 1.85 18.33 1.10
C ALA A 76 1.91 19.76 0.51
N LYS A 77 2.60 19.93 -0.62
CA LYS A 77 2.70 21.24 -1.30
C LYS A 77 1.35 21.75 -1.80
N SER A 78 0.43 20.87 -2.19
CA SER A 78 -0.91 21.25 -2.65
C SER A 78 -1.92 21.48 -1.51
N GLY A 79 -1.53 21.24 -0.25
CA GLY A 79 -2.41 21.44 0.91
C GLY A 79 -3.56 20.44 1.03
N VAL A 80 -3.45 19.27 0.38
CA VAL A 80 -4.50 18.22 0.43
C VAL A 80 -4.31 17.23 1.58
N LEU A 81 -3.23 17.39 2.34
CA LEU A 81 -2.93 16.60 3.54
C LEU A 81 -3.06 17.47 4.78
N ASP A 82 -3.76 16.97 5.78
CA ASP A 82 -3.61 17.48 7.14
C ASP A 82 -2.25 17.03 7.71
N GLU A 83 -1.82 17.68 8.80
CA GLU A 83 -0.53 17.41 9.43
C GLU A 83 -0.42 15.97 9.94
N LYS A 84 -1.52 15.42 10.46
CA LYS A 84 -1.58 14.07 11.03
C LYS A 84 -1.35 13.01 9.96
N LEU A 85 -2.05 13.10 8.83
CA LEU A 85 -1.92 12.19 7.71
C LEU A 85 -0.56 12.34 7.03
N HIS A 86 -0.08 13.58 6.87
CA HIS A 86 1.26 13.81 6.33
C HIS A 86 2.34 13.13 7.19
N SER A 87 2.30 13.31 8.51
CA SER A 87 3.20 12.64 9.44
C SER A 87 3.15 11.13 9.31
N LYS A 88 1.93 10.54 9.27
CA LYS A 88 1.77 9.08 9.12
C LYS A 88 2.28 8.55 7.77
N LEU A 89 2.14 9.33 6.70
CA LEU A 89 2.68 8.98 5.38
C LEU A 89 4.22 9.00 5.36
N LEU A 90 4.86 9.90 6.11
CA LEU A 90 6.31 9.92 6.26
C LEU A 90 6.81 8.74 7.11
N GLU A 91 6.08 8.38 8.17
CA GLU A 91 6.41 7.21 9.01
C GLU A 91 6.40 5.92 8.17
N ILE A 92 5.32 5.69 7.40
CA ILE A 92 5.22 4.48 6.58
C ILE A 92 6.22 4.50 5.40
N LEU A 93 6.59 5.68 4.88
CA LEU A 93 7.66 5.82 3.89
C LEU A 93 9.02 5.36 4.44
N ASP A 94 9.37 5.74 5.68
CA ASP A 94 10.59 5.24 6.32
C ASP A 94 10.55 3.73 6.52
N GLN A 95 9.40 3.18 6.95
CA GLN A 95 9.24 1.73 7.08
C GLN A 95 9.36 1.00 5.74
N ARG A 96 8.80 1.54 4.66
CA ARG A 96 8.94 1.01 3.29
C ARG A 96 10.41 1.02 2.86
N ASN A 97 11.12 2.12 3.11
CA ASN A 97 12.54 2.23 2.77
C ASN A 97 13.38 1.24 3.59
N TRP A 98 13.06 1.05 4.87
CA TRP A 98 13.67 0.00 5.69
C TRP A 98 13.40 -1.39 5.09
N LEU A 99 12.15 -1.71 4.77
CA LEU A 99 11.77 -3.02 4.25
C LEU A 99 12.51 -3.35 2.95
N VAL A 100 12.62 -2.37 2.04
CA VAL A 100 13.23 -2.58 0.71
C VAL A 100 14.75 -2.55 0.73
N HIS A 101 15.37 -1.72 1.56
CA HIS A 101 16.82 -1.48 1.49
C HIS A 101 17.64 -2.08 2.63
N ARG A 102 17.02 -2.32 3.79
CA ARG A 102 17.74 -2.66 5.04
C ARG A 102 17.32 -3.98 5.65
N SER A 103 16.07 -4.42 5.44
CA SER A 103 15.49 -5.57 6.15
C SER A 103 16.33 -6.84 6.09
N LEU A 104 16.91 -7.17 4.94
CA LEU A 104 17.73 -8.37 4.77
C LEU A 104 19.00 -8.34 5.65
N ASN A 105 19.70 -7.21 5.66
CA ASN A 105 20.95 -7.06 6.42
C ASN A 105 20.67 -6.99 7.92
N ASP A 106 19.65 -6.22 8.31
CA ASP A 106 19.26 -6.03 9.71
C ASP A 106 18.68 -7.30 10.33
N SER A 107 18.22 -8.24 9.50
CA SER A 107 17.49 -9.45 9.94
C SER A 107 18.21 -10.75 9.64
N TYR A 108 19.47 -10.70 9.19
CA TYR A 108 20.23 -11.89 8.78
C TYR A 108 20.27 -12.98 9.86
N TYR A 109 20.41 -12.58 11.12
CA TYR A 109 20.45 -13.51 12.27
C TYR A 109 19.07 -13.86 12.84
N ALA A 110 17.99 -13.25 12.37
CA ALA A 110 16.66 -13.46 12.95
C ALA A 110 16.21 -14.93 12.86
N LEU A 111 16.62 -15.67 11.82
CA LEU A 111 16.29 -17.08 11.65
C LEU A 111 17.03 -18.03 12.62
N GLN A 112 18.00 -17.50 13.36
CA GLN A 112 18.77 -18.25 14.36
C GLN A 112 18.25 -18.03 15.79
N ASP A 113 17.48 -16.96 16.01
CA ASP A 113 16.90 -16.60 17.30
C ASP A 113 15.39 -16.39 17.17
N TYR A 114 14.61 -17.25 17.82
CA TYR A 114 13.15 -17.20 17.72
C TYR A 114 12.56 -15.85 18.19
N GLY A 115 13.18 -15.21 19.19
CA GLY A 115 12.74 -13.89 19.67
C GLY A 115 12.95 -12.79 18.62
N ALA A 116 14.08 -12.82 17.92
CA ALA A 116 14.38 -11.90 16.82
C ALA A 116 13.48 -12.17 15.61
N LEU A 117 13.21 -13.43 15.26
CA LEU A 117 12.24 -13.79 14.23
C LEU A 117 10.85 -13.23 14.53
N LEU A 118 10.36 -13.43 15.76
CA LEU A 118 9.04 -12.94 16.16
C LEU A 118 8.95 -11.41 16.08
N LYS A 119 9.99 -10.69 16.52
CA LYS A 119 10.05 -9.23 16.41
C LYS A 119 10.03 -8.76 14.96
N LEU A 120 10.76 -9.43 14.08
CA LEU A 120 10.79 -9.14 12.65
C LEU A 120 9.42 -9.35 12.01
N VAL A 121 8.81 -10.51 12.23
CA VAL A 121 7.47 -10.84 11.73
C VAL A 121 6.45 -9.81 12.22
N THR A 122 6.48 -9.48 13.51
CA THR A 122 5.58 -8.47 14.10
C THR A 122 5.74 -7.11 13.44
N ARG A 123 6.99 -6.68 13.19
CA ARG A 123 7.26 -5.42 12.48
C ARG A 123 6.70 -5.43 11.06
N ILE A 124 6.94 -6.50 10.30
CA ILE A 124 6.45 -6.64 8.92
C ILE A 124 4.92 -6.59 8.87
N GLU A 125 4.25 -7.32 9.77
CA GLU A 125 2.78 -7.26 9.87
C GLU A 125 2.25 -5.87 10.25
N ASN A 126 2.93 -5.16 11.16
CA ASN A 126 2.55 -3.80 11.53
C ASN A 126 2.60 -2.87 10.31
N ILE A 127 3.65 -2.97 9.49
CA ILE A 127 3.76 -2.19 8.25
C ILE A 127 2.57 -2.46 7.32
N ALA A 128 2.22 -3.73 7.12
CA ALA A 128 1.06 -4.09 6.27
C ALA A 128 -0.26 -3.53 6.84
N ARG A 129 -0.48 -3.64 8.16
CA ARG A 129 -1.67 -3.09 8.82
C ARG A 129 -1.74 -1.57 8.71
N GLU A 130 -0.64 -0.88 8.96
CA GLU A 130 -0.56 0.59 8.85
C GLU A 130 -0.82 1.06 7.42
N ALA A 131 -0.25 0.38 6.42
CA ALA A 131 -0.52 0.67 5.02
C ALA A 131 -2.02 0.55 4.70
N MET A 132 -2.68 -0.51 5.18
CA MET A 132 -4.12 -0.70 4.99
C MET A 132 -4.96 0.39 5.66
N VAL A 133 -4.60 0.80 6.88
CA VAL A 133 -5.28 1.91 7.57
C VAL A 133 -5.14 3.21 6.79
N LEU A 134 -3.95 3.50 6.26
CA LEU A 134 -3.72 4.71 5.46
C LEU A 134 -4.48 4.68 4.14
N MET A 135 -4.56 3.53 3.47
CA MET A 135 -5.38 3.38 2.27
C MET A 135 -6.85 3.71 2.54
N LYS A 136 -7.41 3.20 3.66
CA LYS A 136 -8.79 3.50 4.07
C LYS A 136 -8.99 4.99 4.36
N ASN A 137 -8.06 5.63 5.06
CA ASN A 137 -8.13 7.06 5.36
C ASN A 137 -8.12 7.90 4.07
N ILE A 138 -7.24 7.57 3.12
CA ILE A 138 -7.17 8.26 1.82
C ILE A 138 -8.45 8.03 1.00
N ALA A 139 -8.99 6.81 0.99
CA ALA A 139 -10.24 6.50 0.32
C ALA A 139 -11.40 7.32 0.88
N SER A 140 -11.50 7.45 2.21
CA SER A 140 -12.50 8.32 2.84
C SER A 140 -12.33 9.80 2.46
N LEU A 141 -11.10 10.29 2.36
CA LEU A 141 -10.84 11.65 1.88
C LEU A 141 -11.25 11.84 0.42
N ALA A 142 -11.01 10.86 -0.43
CA ALA A 142 -11.45 10.86 -1.83
C ALA A 142 -12.98 10.90 -1.92
N GLU A 143 -13.66 10.11 -1.10
CA GLU A 143 -15.13 10.06 -1.05
C GLU A 143 -15.74 11.40 -0.63
N VAL A 144 -15.21 12.01 0.44
CA VAL A 144 -15.61 13.37 0.87
C VAL A 144 -15.39 14.37 -0.26
N PHE A 145 -14.22 14.33 -0.89
CA PHE A 145 -13.87 15.26 -1.97
C PHE A 145 -14.81 15.22 -3.17
N VAL A 146 -15.28 14.03 -3.58
CA VAL A 146 -16.21 13.89 -4.71
C VAL A 146 -17.64 14.24 -4.31
N LYS A 147 -18.04 13.96 -3.06
CA LYS A 147 -19.34 14.36 -2.52
C LYS A 147 -19.50 15.87 -2.47
N ASP A 148 -18.47 16.58 -2.03
CA ASP A 148 -18.42 18.05 -2.03
C ASP A 148 -18.52 18.66 -3.44
N ARG A 149 -18.26 17.86 -4.49
CA ARG A 149 -18.38 18.23 -5.91
C ARG A 149 -19.67 17.77 -6.57
N GLY A 150 -20.61 17.25 -5.79
CA GLY A 150 -21.95 16.88 -6.24
C GLY A 150 -22.11 15.43 -6.68
N ILE A 151 -21.11 14.57 -6.48
CA ILE A 151 -21.26 13.13 -6.74
C ILE A 151 -21.99 12.48 -5.56
N SER A 152 -23.14 11.86 -5.83
CA SER A 152 -23.95 11.24 -4.78
C SER A 152 -23.37 9.90 -4.32
N SER A 153 -23.67 9.49 -3.07
CA SER A 153 -23.29 8.15 -2.59
C SER A 153 -23.85 7.03 -3.49
N MET A 154 -25.08 7.19 -3.99
CA MET A 154 -25.70 6.22 -4.90
C MET A 154 -24.90 6.05 -6.20
N GLU A 155 -24.33 7.13 -6.72
CA GLU A 155 -23.50 7.08 -7.91
C GLU A 155 -22.15 6.40 -7.64
N ILE A 156 -21.52 6.68 -6.49
CA ILE A 156 -20.31 6.00 -6.03
C ILE A 156 -20.56 4.49 -5.88
N ASP A 157 -21.67 4.11 -5.24
CA ASP A 157 -22.04 2.72 -5.01
C ASP A 157 -22.32 1.99 -6.34
N ARG A 158 -23.04 2.64 -7.25
CA ARG A 158 -23.31 2.10 -8.59
C ARG A 158 -22.01 1.85 -9.35
N MET A 159 -21.12 2.84 -9.42
CA MET A 159 -19.85 2.72 -10.13
C MET A 159 -18.92 1.68 -9.49
N THR A 160 -18.92 1.60 -8.15
CA THR A 160 -18.15 0.59 -7.42
C THR A 160 -18.65 -0.81 -7.75
N LYS A 161 -19.98 -1.01 -7.78
CA LYS A 161 -20.57 -2.28 -8.17
C LYS A 161 -20.20 -2.66 -9.62
N GLU A 162 -20.35 -1.73 -10.56
CA GLU A 162 -19.99 -1.96 -11.97
C GLU A 162 -18.52 -2.39 -12.11
N LEU A 163 -17.61 -1.75 -11.38
CA LEU A 163 -16.19 -2.10 -11.38
C LEU A 163 -15.92 -3.49 -10.79
N LEU A 164 -16.61 -3.85 -9.70
CA LEU A 164 -16.49 -5.18 -9.10
C LEU A 164 -17.03 -6.28 -10.01
N ASP A 165 -18.15 -6.01 -10.71
CA ASP A 165 -18.72 -6.92 -11.69
C ASP A 165 -17.78 -7.10 -12.90
N GLU A 166 -17.15 -6.02 -13.38
CA GLU A 166 -16.10 -6.07 -14.42
C GLU A 166 -14.92 -6.95 -13.99
N TRP A 167 -14.43 -6.82 -12.76
CA TRP A 167 -13.31 -7.64 -12.27
C TRP A 167 -13.70 -9.11 -12.12
N ALA A 168 -14.88 -9.39 -11.57
CA ALA A 168 -15.39 -10.75 -11.42
C ALA A 168 -15.59 -11.46 -12.78
N THR A 169 -15.82 -10.69 -13.85
CA THR A 169 -15.98 -11.22 -15.21
C THR A 169 -14.69 -11.22 -16.03
N SER A 170 -13.73 -10.35 -15.74
CA SER A 170 -12.43 -10.31 -16.45
C SER A 170 -11.49 -11.45 -16.06
N ASP A 171 -11.68 -12.06 -14.89
CA ASP A 171 -10.92 -13.22 -14.42
C ASP A 171 -11.36 -14.56 -15.08
N ALA A 172 -12.19 -14.51 -16.14
CA ALA A 172 -12.69 -15.67 -16.88
C ALA A 172 -11.84 -16.08 -18.11
N TYR A 173 -10.62 -15.55 -18.27
CA TYR A 173 -9.70 -15.88 -19.38
C TYR A 173 -8.31 -16.28 -18.92
#